data_AF-W1XG89-F1
#
_entry.id   AF-W1XG89-F1
#
_cell.length_a   1.000
_cell.length_b   1.000
_cell.length_c   1.000
_cell.angle_alpha   90.00
_cell.angle_beta   90.00
_cell.angle_gamma   90.00
#
_symmetry.space_group_name_H-M   'P 1'
#
loop_
_entity.id
_entity.type
_entity.pdbx_description
1 polymer ?
#
loop_
_entity_poly.entity_id
_entity_poly.type
_entity_poly.pdbx_seq_one_letter_code
_entity_poly.pdbx_strand_id
1 'polypeptide(L)'
;NHFEIKKPLISYHKFNEQSKGNEIIELLLEGKNIALVSDAGTPGISDPGSVIVGKCINENIDFEVLPGATAITTALVYSGLDTTKFLFRGFLPRENKDRRVITDELLNSQETLIFYFKMI
;
A
#
# COMPACT_ATOMS: atom_id res chain seq x y z
N ASN A 1 -6.52 14.20 17.80
CA ASN A 1 -5.23 14.78 17.37
C ASN A 1 -4.21 14.57 18.48
N HIS A 2 -3.45 13.47 18.44
CA HIS A 2 -2.49 13.12 19.50
C HIS A 2 -1.16 13.88 19.40
N PHE A 3 -0.68 14.12 18.17
CA PHE A 3 0.60 14.79 17.90
C PHE A 3 0.46 16.28 17.56
N GLU A 4 -0.74 16.87 17.72
CA GLU A 4 -1.01 18.29 17.46
C GLU A 4 -0.59 18.84 16.07
N ILE A 5 -0.46 17.98 15.07
CA ILE A 5 -0.10 18.38 13.70
C ILE A 5 -1.28 19.12 13.07
N LYS A 6 -1.08 20.41 12.78
CA LYS A 6 -2.05 21.30 12.13
C LYS A 6 -1.61 21.61 10.70
N LYS A 7 -1.71 20.61 9.83
CA LYS A 7 -1.46 20.76 8.37
C LYS A 7 -2.75 20.54 7.59
N PRO A 8 -2.95 21.21 6.44
CA PRO A 8 -4.06 20.91 5.56
C PRO A 8 -4.03 19.45 5.12
N LEU A 9 -5.21 18.83 5.00
CA LEU A 9 -5.37 17.46 4.55
C LEU A 9 -6.03 17.44 3.17
N ILE A 10 -5.52 16.58 2.29
CA ILE A 10 -6.13 16.28 1.00
C ILE A 10 -6.61 14.83 1.07
N SER A 11 -7.91 14.61 0.85
CA SER A 11 -8.47 13.25 0.84
C SER A 11 -8.02 12.51 -0.42
N TYR A 12 -7.28 11.42 -0.24
CA TYR A 12 -6.73 10.59 -1.31
C TYR A 12 -7.09 9.12 -1.07
N HIS A 13 -7.90 8.54 -1.95
CA HIS A 13 -8.43 7.18 -1.81
C HIS A 13 -8.72 6.55 -3.18
N LYS A 14 -8.95 5.24 -3.21
CA LYS A 14 -9.11 4.45 -4.45
C LYS A 14 -10.01 5.06 -5.54
N PHE A 15 -11.12 5.69 -5.14
CA PHE A 15 -12.08 6.26 -6.11
C PHE A 15 -11.67 7.60 -6.72
N ASN A 16 -10.67 8.29 -6.16
CA ASN A 16 -10.20 9.60 -6.64
C ASN A 16 -8.69 9.63 -6.91
N GLU A 17 -8.02 8.49 -6.82
CA GLU A 17 -6.56 8.37 -6.85
C GLU A 17 -5.91 8.93 -8.12
N GLN A 18 -6.65 8.90 -9.25
CA GLN A 18 -6.18 9.43 -10.52
C GLN A 18 -6.30 10.96 -10.57
N SER A 19 -7.49 11.50 -10.30
CA SER A 19 -7.73 12.94 -10.35
C SER A 19 -6.95 13.68 -9.27
N LYS A 20 -7.07 13.24 -8.00
CA LYS A 20 -6.28 13.80 -6.90
C LYS A 20 -4.80 13.53 -7.03
N GLY A 21 -4.41 12.44 -7.69
CA GLY A 21 -3.01 12.18 -8.01
C GLY A 21 -2.41 13.28 -8.88
N ASN A 22 -3.13 13.75 -9.90
CA ASN A 22 -2.67 14.84 -10.76
C ASN A 22 -2.56 16.16 -9.99
N GLU A 23 -3.58 16.51 -9.19
CA GLU A 23 -3.55 17.73 -8.36
C GLU A 23 -2.35 17.73 -7.38
N ILE A 24 -2.03 16.57 -6.79
CA ILE A 24 -0.87 16.42 -5.89
C ILE A 24 0.44 16.63 -6.65
N ILE A 25 0.55 16.11 -7.87
CA ILE A 25 1.75 16.29 -8.70
C ILE A 25 1.96 17.76 -9.06
N GLU A 26 0.90 18.49 -9.42
CA GLU A 26 0.98 19.92 -9.68
C GLU A 26 1.52 20.68 -8.45
N LEU A 27 1.02 20.38 -7.26
CA LEU A 27 1.52 20.97 -6.01
C LEU A 27 2.99 20.62 -5.75
N LEU A 28 3.43 19.39 -6.03
CA LEU A 28 4.84 19.00 -5.91
C LEU A 28 5.73 19.80 -6.88
N LEU A 29 5.28 19.97 -8.13
CA LEU A 29 5.99 20.77 -9.15
C LEU A 29 6.05 22.26 -8.80
N GLU A 30 5.07 22.77 -8.05
CA GLU A 30 5.10 24.11 -7.44
C GLU A 30 6.07 24.22 -6.24
N GLY A 31 6.78 23.14 -5.89
CA GLY A 31 7.74 23.09 -4.79
C GLY A 31 7.11 22.89 -3.41
N LYS A 32 5.87 22.39 -3.33
CA LYS A 32 5.27 22.02 -2.04
C LYS A 32 5.82 20.67 -1.57
N ASN A 33 6.01 20.55 -0.25
CA ASN A 33 6.31 19.27 0.39
C ASN A 33 5.01 18.59 0.84
N ILE A 34 4.81 17.34 0.44
CA ILE A 34 3.60 16.56 0.74
C ILE A 34 4.00 15.25 1.40
N ALA A 35 3.32 14.90 2.49
CA ALA A 35 3.43 13.60 3.13
C ALA A 35 2.22 12.75 2.76
N LEU A 36 2.46 11.57 2.19
CA LEU A 36 1.43 10.57 1.98
C LEU A 36 1.27 9.73 3.24
N VAL A 37 0.03 9.56 3.70
CA VAL A 37 -0.33 8.73 4.85
C VAL A 37 -1.51 7.84 4.50
N SER A 38 -1.61 6.69 5.16
CA SER A 38 -2.75 5.78 5.08
C SER A 38 -3.44 5.70 6.45
N ASP A 39 -4.65 5.15 6.49
CA ASP A 39 -5.37 4.94 7.77
C ASP A 39 -4.58 4.04 8.73
N ALA A 40 -3.76 3.12 8.20
CA ALA A 40 -2.90 2.25 8.99
C ALA A 40 -1.73 1.69 8.17
N GLY A 41 -0.56 1.62 8.82
CA GLY A 41 0.61 0.91 8.31
C GLY A 41 1.45 1.72 7.32
N THR A 42 1.95 1.05 6.28
CA THR A 42 2.82 1.64 5.26
C THR A 42 1.99 2.09 4.05
N PRO A 43 1.96 3.40 3.72
CA PRO A 43 1.28 3.89 2.53
C PRO A 43 1.82 3.24 1.25
N GLY A 44 0.95 2.98 0.28
CA GLY A 44 1.29 2.34 -1.00
C GLY A 44 1.15 0.82 -1.01
N ILE A 45 0.85 0.19 0.13
CA ILE A 45 0.63 -1.25 0.23
C ILE A 45 -0.84 -1.55 0.48
N SER A 46 -1.52 -2.14 -0.51
CA SER A 46 -2.97 -2.41 -0.48
C SER A 46 -3.85 -1.15 -0.34
N ASP A 47 -3.32 0.00 -0.73
CA ASP A 47 -3.99 1.31 -0.78
C ASP A 47 -3.57 2.04 -2.09
N PRO A 48 -4.10 3.23 -2.40
CA PRO A 48 -3.84 3.89 -3.69
C PRO A 48 -2.43 4.52 -3.81
N GLY A 49 -1.59 4.47 -2.77
CA GLY A 49 -0.32 5.19 -2.73
C GLY A 49 0.68 4.82 -3.82
N SER A 50 0.60 3.61 -4.38
CA SER A 50 1.45 3.22 -5.50
C SER A 50 1.21 4.07 -6.75
N VAL A 51 -0.01 4.61 -6.93
CA VAL A 51 -0.37 5.48 -8.05
C VAL A 51 0.41 6.79 -7.99
N ILE A 52 0.49 7.43 -6.81
CA ILE A 52 1.24 8.70 -6.68
C ILE A 52 2.74 8.47 -6.81
N VAL A 53 3.27 7.39 -6.26
CA VAL A 53 4.69 7.01 -6.42
C VAL A 53 5.04 6.84 -7.90
N GLY A 54 4.19 6.13 -8.67
CA GLY A 54 4.39 5.96 -10.11
C GLY A 54 4.37 7.29 -10.87
N LYS A 55 3.50 8.22 -10.48
CA LYS A 55 3.48 9.57 -11.07
C LYS A 55 4.74 10.36 -10.73
N CYS A 56 5.22 10.32 -9.48
CA CYS A 56 6.48 10.99 -9.11
C CYS A 56 7.65 10.47 -9.95
N ILE A 57 7.75 9.14 -10.14
CA ILE A 57 8.79 8.54 -10.98
C ILE A 57 8.69 9.04 -12.43
N ASN A 58 7.48 9.06 -13.01
CA ASN A 58 7.28 9.51 -14.40
C ASN A 58 7.66 10.98 -14.62
N GLU A 59 7.42 11.82 -13.62
CA GLU A 59 7.72 13.27 -13.66
C GLU A 59 9.14 13.60 -13.14
N ASN A 60 9.94 12.59 -12.79
CA ASN A 60 11.26 12.75 -12.16
C ASN A 60 11.23 13.61 -10.88
N ILE A 61 10.19 13.44 -10.07
CA ILE A 61 10.05 14.09 -8.76
C ILE A 61 10.68 13.19 -7.69
N ASP A 62 11.63 13.75 -6.94
CA ASP A 62 12.28 13.06 -5.83
C ASP A 62 11.28 12.79 -4.68
N PHE A 63 11.42 11.63 -4.05
CA PHE A 63 10.65 11.26 -2.87
C PHE A 63 11.45 10.35 -1.95
N GLU A 64 11.04 10.32 -0.68
CA GLU A 64 11.62 9.47 0.35
C GLU A 64 10.56 8.54 0.93
N VAL A 65 10.97 7.31 1.26
CA VAL A 65 10.11 6.31 1.93
C VAL A 65 10.62 6.08 3.33
N LEU A 66 9.78 6.36 4.33
CA LEU A 66 10.12 6.17 5.72
C LEU A 66 9.82 4.74 6.17
N PRO A 67 10.73 4.09 6.93
CA PRO A 67 10.39 2.83 7.60
C PRO A 67 9.29 3.07 8.64
N GLY A 68 8.41 2.09 8.83
CA GLY A 68 7.28 2.26 9.73
C GLY A 68 6.54 0.96 10.01
N ALA A 69 5.41 1.09 10.72
CA ALA A 69 4.57 -0.03 11.08
C ALA A 69 4.04 -0.74 9.82
N THR A 70 4.09 -2.07 9.82
CA THR A 70 3.47 -2.90 8.78
C THR A 70 2.94 -4.19 9.40
N ALA A 71 1.75 -4.60 8.99
CA ALA A 71 1.16 -5.86 9.45
C ALA A 71 1.87 -7.08 8.85
N ILE A 72 2.48 -6.96 7.66
CA ILE A 72 3.09 -8.08 6.91
C ILE A 72 4.24 -8.70 7.70
N THR A 73 5.27 -7.91 7.99
CA THR A 73 6.48 -8.42 8.66
C THR A 73 6.19 -8.77 10.12
N THR A 74 5.34 -7.99 10.79
CA THR A 74 4.91 -8.28 12.16
C THR A 74 4.23 -9.64 12.25
N ALA A 75 3.26 -9.92 11.36
CA ALA A 75 2.56 -11.20 11.34
C ALA A 75 3.50 -12.36 10.97
N LEU A 76 4.38 -12.16 9.98
CA LEU A 76 5.34 -13.16 9.56
C LEU A 76 6.29 -13.57 10.70
N VAL A 77 6.87 -12.60 11.40
CA VAL A 77 7.76 -12.86 12.55
C VAL A 77 7.02 -13.60 13.66
N TYR A 78 5.78 -13.21 13.95
CA TYR A 78 4.98 -13.85 14.99
C TYR A 78 4.49 -15.26 14.60
N SER A 79 4.41 -15.56 13.31
CA SER A 79 3.89 -16.84 12.82
C SER A 79 4.83 -18.04 13.07
N GLY A 80 6.15 -17.80 13.21
CA GLY A 80 7.16 -18.85 13.26
C GLY A 80 7.39 -19.59 11.92
N LEU A 81 6.80 -19.12 10.81
CA LEU A 81 7.03 -19.64 9.47
C LEU A 81 8.39 -19.17 8.90
N ASP A 82 8.83 -19.80 7.81
CA ASP A 82 10.07 -19.41 7.13
C ASP A 82 9.97 -17.96 6.65
N THR A 83 10.92 -17.14 7.11
CA THR A 83 11.02 -15.72 6.78
C THR A 83 12.02 -15.44 5.66
N THR A 84 12.70 -16.46 5.13
CA THR A 84 13.74 -16.33 4.09
C THR A 84 13.13 -15.90 2.76
N LYS A 85 12.00 -16.51 2.39
CA LYS A 85 11.24 -16.18 1.19
C LYS A 85 9.76 -16.23 1.54
N PHE A 86 9.07 -15.14 1.23
CA PHE A 86 7.64 -15.05 1.42
C PHE A 86 6.99 -14.30 0.26
N LEU A 87 5.73 -14.60 0.01
CA LEU A 87 4.91 -13.95 -1.01
C LEU A 87 3.72 -13.29 -0.35
N PHE A 88 3.68 -11.96 -0.43
CA PHE A 88 2.51 -11.18 -0.02
C PHE A 88 1.53 -11.06 -1.20
N ARG A 89 0.31 -11.58 -1.05
CA ARG A 89 -0.74 -11.55 -2.09
C ARG A 89 -1.86 -10.54 -1.81
N GLY A 90 -1.76 -9.75 -0.74
CA GLY A 90 -2.79 -8.78 -0.38
C GLY A 90 -4.14 -9.45 -0.11
N PHE A 91 -5.22 -8.79 -0.53
CA PHE A 91 -6.58 -9.30 -0.35
C PHE A 91 -6.99 -10.21 -1.52
N LEU A 92 -7.55 -11.38 -1.20
CA LEU A 92 -8.17 -12.23 -2.21
C LEU A 92 -9.48 -11.61 -2.73
N PRO A 93 -9.83 -11.85 -4.01
CA PRO A 93 -11.12 -11.48 -4.56
C PRO A 93 -12.27 -12.09 -3.77
N ARG A 94 -13.38 -11.34 -3.70
CA ARG A 94 -14.63 -11.83 -3.09
C ARG A 94 -15.27 -12.92 -3.94
N GLU A 95 -15.21 -12.76 -5.26
CA GLU A 95 -15.80 -13.69 -6.21
C GLU A 95 -15.04 -15.02 -6.21
N ASN A 96 -15.80 -16.12 -6.06
CA ASN A 96 -15.22 -17.46 -5.97
C ASN A 96 -14.43 -17.83 -7.23
N LYS A 97 -14.89 -17.39 -8.41
CA LYS A 97 -14.21 -17.66 -9.68
C LYS A 97 -12.82 -17.03 -9.70
N ASP A 98 -12.72 -15.75 -9.37
CA ASP A 98 -11.45 -15.01 -9.40
C ASP A 98 -10.52 -15.47 -8.27
N ARG A 99 -11.09 -15.81 -7.11
CA ARG A 99 -10.31 -16.39 -6.01
C ARG A 99 -9.69 -17.73 -6.40
N ARG A 100 -10.42 -18.59 -7.13
CA ARG A 100 -9.90 -19.90 -7.59
C ARG A 100 -8.69 -19.75 -8.50
N VAL A 101 -8.73 -18.83 -9.46
CA VAL A 101 -7.59 -18.55 -10.36
C VAL A 101 -6.33 -18.25 -9.53
N ILE A 102 -6.44 -17.37 -8.54
CA ILE A 102 -5.33 -17.01 -7.68
C ILE A 102 -4.87 -18.17 -6.81
N THR A 103 -5.79 -18.95 -6.22
CA THR A 103 -5.39 -20.10 -5.40
C THR A 103 -4.70 -21.18 -6.23
N ASP A 104 -5.16 -21.41 -7.46
CA ASP A 104 -4.58 -22.42 -8.37
C ASP A 104 -3.14 -22.04 -8.76
N GLU A 105 -2.85 -20.75 -8.99
CA GLU A 105 -1.48 -20.24 -9.20
C GLU A 105 -0.56 -20.49 -7.99
N LEU A 106 -1.13 -20.53 -6.79
CA LEU A 106 -0.39 -20.59 -5.53
C LEU A 106 -0.23 -22.00 -4.96
N LEU A 107 -0.94 -22.99 -5.51
CA LEU A 107 -0.99 -24.36 -4.98
C LEU A 107 0.39 -24.99 -4.77
N ASN A 108 1.34 -24.67 -5.64
CA ASN A 108 2.69 -25.27 -5.63
C ASN A 108 3.76 -24.34 -5.03
N SER A 109 3.37 -23.19 -4.48
CA SER A 109 4.32 -22.27 -3.83
C SER A 109 4.99 -22.95 -2.64
N GLN A 110 6.31 -22.82 -2.57
CA GLN A 110 7.11 -23.37 -1.47
C GLN A 110 7.44 -22.31 -0.42
N GLU A 111 7.12 -21.05 -0.73
CA GLU A 111 7.33 -19.88 0.12
C GLU A 111 6.20 -19.69 1.13
N THR A 112 6.50 -18.97 2.22
CA THR A 112 5.45 -18.53 3.13
C THR A 112 4.49 -17.57 2.43
N LEU A 113 3.20 -17.91 2.39
CA LEU A 113 2.17 -17.06 1.79
C LEU A 113 1.51 -16.16 2.84
N ILE A 114 1.43 -14.86 2.55
CA ILE A 114 0.79 -13.86 3.42
C ILE A 114 -0.39 -13.22 2.68
N PHE A 115 -1.56 -13.28 3.31
CA PHE A 115 -2.78 -12.66 2.81
C PHE A 115 -3.35 -11.70 3.84
N TYR A 116 -4.02 -10.67 3.36
CA TYR A 116 -4.91 -9.86 4.18
C TYR A 116 -6.34 -10.39 4.07
N PHE A 117 -7.07 -10.31 5.18
CA PHE A 117 -8.48 -10.67 5.26
C PHE A 117 -9.30 -9.48 5.72
N LYS A 118 -10.51 -9.33 5.17
CA LYS A 118 -11.48 -8.35 5.63
C LYS A 118 -12.51 -9.10 6.47
N MET A 119 -12.54 -8.84 7.78
CA MET A 119 -13.63 -9.34 8.62
C MET A 119 -14.95 -8.79 8.06
N ILE A 120 -15.91 -9.70 7.89
CA ILE A 120 -17.27 -9.42 7.41
C ILE A 120 -18.13 -9.07 8.61
#